data_AF-A0A936MHD1-F1
#
_entry.id   AF-A0A936MHD1-F1
#
_cell.length_a   1.000
_cell.length_b   1.000
_cell.length_c   1.000
_cell.angle_alpha   90.00
_cell.angle_beta   90.00
_cell.angle_gamma   90.00
#
_symmetry.space_group_name_H-M   'P 1'
#
loop_
_entity.id
_entity.type
_entity.pdbx_description
1 polymer ?
#
loop_
_entity_poly.entity_id
_entity_poly.type
_entity_poly.pdbx_seq_one_letter_code
_entity_poly.pdbx_strand_id
1 'polypeptide(L)'
;MKKKIQISFDAERLPGDASAILGPAGCGAEVANIHDYTVLNYRRVTVRLELDDRDPRIAKVIALLQHYGEQFDMCSFIEYSEEDRQSARLLLMSADIKNSFHVSLRGGTKYDMSAACANCGAGAVQTIGTVRRWRLFE
;
A
#
# COMPACT_ATOMS: atom_id res chain seq x y z
N MET A 1 2.04 -0.27 -16.65
CA MET A 1 2.87 -0.16 -15.43
C MET A 1 3.47 1.23 -15.29
N LYS A 2 3.35 1.88 -14.13
CA LYS A 2 3.92 3.21 -13.85
C LYS A 2 4.79 3.15 -12.59
N LYS A 3 5.95 3.82 -12.61
CA LYS A 3 6.78 3.93 -11.41
C LYS A 3 6.29 5.10 -10.56
N LYS A 4 5.99 4.80 -9.30
CA LYS A 4 5.53 5.77 -8.30
C LYS A 4 6.56 5.89 -7.20
N ILE A 5 6.60 7.07 -6.58
CA ILE A 5 7.33 7.35 -5.35
C ILE A 5 6.31 7.57 -4.25
N GLN A 6 6.49 6.82 -3.16
CA GLN A 6 5.77 7.04 -1.92
C GLN A 6 6.67 7.82 -0.96
N ILE A 7 6.16 8.90 -0.40
CA ILE A 7 6.81 9.64 0.70
C ILE A 7 5.87 9.57 1.90
N SER A 8 6.39 9.17 3.06
CA SER A 8 5.62 9.10 4.30
C SER A 8 6.31 9.87 5.41
N PHE A 9 5.59 10.71 6.13
CA PHE A 9 6.14 11.50 7.24
C PHE A 9 5.08 11.78 8.31
N ASP A 10 5.52 12.09 9.52
CA ASP A 10 4.65 12.51 10.62
C ASP A 10 4.52 14.04 10.63
N ALA A 11 3.29 14.53 10.67
CA ALA A 11 2.96 15.95 10.63
C ALA A 11 2.57 16.53 12.00
N GLU A 12 2.61 15.73 13.08
CA GLU A 12 2.21 16.13 14.43
C GLU A 12 3.01 17.33 14.96
N ARG A 13 4.28 17.46 14.57
CA ARG A 13 5.20 18.49 15.04
C ARG A 13 5.30 19.70 14.12
N LEU A 14 4.64 19.64 12.97
CA LEU A 14 4.70 20.69 11.98
C LEU A 14 3.81 21.88 12.36
N PRO A 15 4.28 23.12 12.16
CA PRO A 15 3.45 24.30 12.38
C PRO A 15 2.35 24.38 11.31
N GLY A 16 1.13 24.00 11.68
CA GLY A 16 -0.01 23.91 10.75
C GLY A 16 -0.27 22.50 10.19
N ASP A 17 0.17 21.46 10.91
CA ASP A 17 0.01 20.05 10.58
C ASP A 17 0.53 19.75 9.16
N ALA A 18 -0.15 18.88 8.42
CA ALA A 18 0.22 18.48 7.06
C ALA A 18 0.24 19.66 6.07
N SER A 19 -0.53 20.72 6.33
CA SER A 19 -0.67 21.86 5.42
C SER A 19 0.63 22.65 5.23
N ALA A 20 1.53 22.60 6.20
CA ALA A 20 2.85 23.23 6.14
C ALA A 20 3.71 22.69 4.98
N ILE A 21 3.49 21.43 4.59
CA ILE A 21 4.19 20.77 3.47
C ILE A 21 3.29 20.73 2.24
N LEU A 22 2.03 20.29 2.40
CA LEU A 22 1.13 20.02 1.29
C LEU A 22 0.75 21.27 0.50
N GLY A 23 0.48 22.38 1.20
CA GLY A 23 0.12 23.65 0.57
C GLY A 23 1.24 24.20 -0.31
N PRO A 24 2.45 24.45 0.24
CA PRO A 24 3.58 24.96 -0.54
C PRO A 24 4.08 24.00 -1.62
N ALA A 25 3.94 22.68 -1.41
CA ALA A 25 4.28 21.69 -2.43
C ALA A 25 3.26 21.59 -3.57
N GLY A 26 2.03 22.09 -3.39
CA GLY A 26 0.94 21.90 -4.34
C GLY A 26 0.46 20.44 -4.40
N CYS A 27 0.49 19.75 -3.26
CA CYS A 27 -0.01 18.38 -3.13
C CYS A 27 -1.42 18.43 -2.52
N GLY A 28 -2.44 18.11 -3.32
CA GLY A 28 -3.82 18.04 -2.84
C GLY A 28 -4.23 16.62 -2.44
N ALA A 29 -5.53 16.44 -2.17
CA ALA A 29 -6.12 15.16 -1.78
C ALA A 29 -6.04 14.07 -2.86
N GLU A 30 -5.68 14.44 -4.10
CA GLU A 30 -5.50 13.51 -5.21
C GLU A 30 -4.21 12.67 -5.10
N VAL A 31 -3.21 13.19 -4.38
CA VAL A 31 -1.91 12.52 -4.15
C VAL A 31 -1.60 12.32 -2.68
N ALA A 32 -2.27 13.04 -1.78
CA ALA A 32 -2.02 13.02 -0.35
C ALA A 32 -3.13 12.28 0.40
N ASN A 33 -2.74 11.22 1.13
CA ASN A 33 -3.57 10.54 2.11
C ASN A 33 -3.12 10.93 3.51
N ILE A 34 -4.00 11.60 4.25
CA ILE A 34 -3.74 12.01 5.64
C ILE A 34 -4.43 11.00 6.56
N HIS A 35 -3.69 10.46 7.51
CA HIS A 35 -4.18 9.55 8.53
C HIS A 35 -4.02 10.21 9.88
N ASP A 36 -5.15 10.66 10.44
CA ASP A 36 -5.23 11.21 11.79
C ASP A 36 -5.84 10.15 12.71
N TYR A 37 -5.04 9.64 13.65
CA TYR A 37 -5.45 8.58 14.55
C TYR A 37 -4.79 8.71 15.93
N THR A 38 -5.46 8.21 16.96
CA THR A 38 -4.95 8.25 18.33
C THR A 38 -4.40 6.89 18.73
N VAL A 39 -3.14 6.84 19.17
CA VAL A 39 -2.49 5.64 19.70
C VAL A 39 -2.13 5.87 21.16
N LEU A 40 -2.66 5.05 22.07
CA LEU A 40 -2.35 5.12 23.51
C LEU A 40 -2.51 6.54 24.10
N ASN A 41 -3.56 7.26 23.69
CA ASN A 41 -3.86 8.66 24.04
C ASN A 41 -2.93 9.74 23.43
N TYR A 42 -2.08 9.39 22.47
CA TYR A 42 -1.29 10.34 21.67
C TYR A 42 -1.88 10.44 20.26
N ARG A 43 -2.21 11.65 19.82
CA ARG A 43 -2.67 11.92 18.45
C ARG A 43 -1.47 11.82 17.50
N ARG A 44 -1.59 11.01 16.45
CA ARG A 44 -0.61 10.95 15.37
C ARG A 44 -1.27 11.36 14.06
N VAL A 45 -0.59 12.23 13.34
CA VAL A 45 -0.99 12.65 12.00
C VAL A 45 0.10 12.18 11.04
N THR A 46 -0.14 11.10 10.32
CA THR A 46 0.80 10.58 9.32
C THR A 46 0.29 10.95 7.93
N VAL A 47 1.18 11.47 7.09
CA VAL A 47 0.89 11.85 5.71
C VAL A 47 1.59 10.87 4.79
N ARG A 48 0.83 10.29 3.85
CA ARG A 48 1.35 9.47 2.75
C ARG A 48 1.10 10.19 1.43
N LEU A 49 2.17 10.43 0.68
CA LEU A 49 2.13 11.01 -0.66
C LEU A 49 2.48 9.95 -1.69
N GLU A 50 1.69 9.87 -2.76
CA GLU A 50 1.96 9.01 -3.91
C GLU A 50 2.09 9.87 -5.16
N LEU A 51 3.31 9.95 -5.71
CA LEU A 51 3.65 10.81 -6.84
C LEU A 51 4.26 9.97 -7.97
N ASP A 52 4.15 10.44 -9.21
CA ASP A 52 4.91 9.86 -10.32
C ASP A 52 6.41 10.10 -10.12
N ASP A 53 7.27 9.16 -10.54
CA ASP A 53 8.71 9.22 -10.29
C ASP A 53 9.44 10.46 -10.84
N ARG A 54 8.84 11.13 -11.82
CA ARG A 54 9.34 12.36 -12.44
C ARG A 54 8.55 13.60 -12.02
N ASP A 55 7.67 13.49 -11.03
CA ASP A 55 6.88 14.62 -10.58
C ASP A 55 7.78 15.68 -9.91
N PRO A 56 7.77 16.94 -10.40
CA PRO A 56 8.60 18.01 -9.84
C PRO A 56 8.25 18.35 -8.38
N ARG A 57 7.07 17.95 -7.90
CA ARG A 57 6.64 18.13 -6.50
C ARG A 57 7.49 17.31 -5.52
N ILE A 58 8.08 16.19 -5.96
CA ILE A 58 8.95 15.34 -5.11
C ILE A 58 10.10 16.17 -4.51
N ALA A 59 10.83 16.90 -5.36
CA ALA A 59 11.96 17.70 -4.90
C ALA A 59 11.52 18.82 -3.94
N LYS A 60 10.36 19.43 -4.19
CA LYS A 60 9.79 20.46 -3.30
C LYS A 60 9.41 19.90 -1.93
N VAL A 61 8.74 18.76 -1.90
CA VAL A 61 8.36 18.08 -0.65
C VAL A 61 9.59 17.73 0.17
N ILE A 62 10.62 17.14 -0.46
CA ILE A 62 11.88 16.80 0.21
C ILE A 62 12.55 18.05 0.79
N ALA A 63 12.64 19.13 0.01
CA ALA A 63 13.23 20.38 0.48
C ALA A 63 12.47 20.98 1.68
N LEU A 64 11.14 20.94 1.67
CA LEU A 64 10.31 21.41 2.78
C LEU A 64 10.49 20.54 4.03
N LEU A 65 10.45 19.21 3.89
CA LEU A 65 10.66 18.29 5.01
C LEU A 65 12.04 18.49 5.66
N GLN A 66 13.08 18.66 4.84
CA GLN A 66 14.43 18.99 5.31
C GLN A 66 14.48 20.37 6.00
N HIS A 67 13.77 21.37 5.47
CA HIS A 67 13.70 22.70 6.09
C HIS A 67 13.09 22.66 7.50
N TYR A 68 12.05 21.84 7.70
CA TYR A 68 11.42 21.64 9.00
C TYR A 68 12.16 20.63 9.90
N GLY A 69 13.19 19.95 9.38
CA GLY A 69 13.94 18.94 10.11
C GLY A 69 13.16 17.65 10.38
N GLU A 70 12.09 17.41 9.62
CA GLU A 70 11.24 16.23 9.79
C GLU A 70 11.84 14.99 9.13
N GLN A 71 11.72 13.87 9.83
CA GLN A 71 12.08 12.57 9.29
C GLN A 71 11.01 12.08 8.32
N PHE A 72 11.43 11.44 7.24
CA PHE A 72 10.52 10.87 6.25
C PHE A 72 11.08 9.59 5.66
N ASP A 73 10.17 8.68 5.34
CA ASP A 73 10.45 7.47 4.57
C ASP A 73 10.13 7.71 3.11
N MET A 74 11.00 7.24 2.22
CA MET A 74 10.79 7.29 0.78
C MET A 74 11.03 5.91 0.16
N CYS A 75 10.07 5.42 -0.61
CA CYS A 75 10.23 4.19 -1.37
C CYS A 75 9.64 4.34 -2.77
N SER A 76 10.15 3.55 -3.72
CA SER A 76 9.59 3.47 -5.07
C SER A 76 8.84 2.18 -5.25
N PHE A 77 7.68 2.22 -5.90
CA PHE A 77 6.89 1.05 -6.24
C PHE A 77 6.36 1.14 -7.68
N ILE A 78 5.89 0.01 -8.21
CA ILE A 78 5.24 -0.05 -9.52
C ILE A 78 3.73 -0.10 -9.33
N GLU A 79 3.04 0.87 -9.88
CA GLU A 79 1.59 0.85 -10.05
C GLU A 79 1.24 0.04 -11.29
N TYR A 80 0.49 -1.05 -11.06
CA TYR A 80 -0.01 -1.94 -12.11
C TYR A 80 -1.42 -1.51 -12.49
N SER A 81 -1.66 -1.33 -13.78
CA SER A 81 -3.03 -1.15 -14.28
C SER A 81 -3.84 -2.44 -14.10
N GLU A 82 -5.16 -2.35 -14.25
CA GLU A 82 -6.00 -3.55 -14.18
C GLU A 82 -5.66 -4.54 -15.30
N GLU A 83 -5.35 -4.06 -16.50
CA GLU A 83 -4.87 -4.90 -17.60
C GLU A 83 -3.53 -5.58 -17.26
N ASP A 84 -2.58 -4.84 -16.66
CA ASP A 84 -1.31 -5.42 -16.18
C ASP A 84 -1.56 -6.52 -15.13
N ARG A 85 -2.58 -6.34 -14.26
CA ARG A 85 -2.94 -7.33 -13.24
C ARG A 85 -3.55 -8.59 -13.84
N GLN A 86 -4.47 -8.44 -14.80
CA GLN A 86 -5.14 -9.56 -15.46
C GLN A 86 -4.20 -10.35 -16.38
N SER A 87 -3.19 -9.69 -16.95
CA SER A 87 -2.21 -10.32 -17.85
C SER A 87 -1.03 -10.96 -17.12
N ALA A 88 -0.74 -10.57 -15.88
CA ALA A 88 0.43 -11.04 -15.15
C ALA A 88 0.17 -12.38 -14.43
N ARG A 89 0.72 -13.46 -15.01
CA ARG A 89 0.62 -14.85 -14.49
C ARG A 89 1.28 -15.11 -13.12
N LEU A 90 2.00 -14.15 -12.53
CA LEU A 90 2.83 -14.32 -11.33
C LEU A 90 2.74 -13.17 -10.30
N LEU A 91 1.71 -12.32 -10.34
CA LEU A 91 1.55 -11.33 -9.28
C LEU A 91 1.18 -12.04 -7.98
N LEU A 92 2.00 -11.84 -6.94
CA LEU A 92 1.64 -12.19 -5.58
C LEU A 92 0.52 -11.24 -5.14
N MET A 93 -0.73 -11.69 -5.27
CA MET A 93 -1.88 -10.93 -4.82
C MET A 93 -1.95 -10.98 -3.29
N SER A 94 -1.69 -9.86 -2.61
CA SER A 94 -2.13 -9.68 -1.22
C SER A 94 -3.54 -9.09 -1.23
N ALA A 95 -4.41 -9.60 -0.36
CA ALA A 95 -5.74 -9.01 -0.19
C ALA A 95 -5.63 -7.52 0.16
N ASP A 96 -6.43 -6.68 -0.51
CA ASP A 96 -6.61 -5.28 -0.17
C ASP A 96 -7.18 -5.17 1.26
N ILE A 97 -6.65 -4.26 2.08
CA ILE A 97 -7.17 -3.96 3.43
C ILE A 97 -8.64 -3.57 3.38
N LYS A 98 -9.13 -2.99 2.28
CA LYS A 98 -10.55 -2.65 2.11
C LYS A 98 -11.43 -3.86 1.75
N ASN A 99 -10.83 -4.97 1.33
CA ASN A 99 -11.47 -6.26 1.05
C ASN A 99 -10.97 -7.35 2.00
N SER A 100 -10.69 -6.97 3.26
CA SER A 100 -10.27 -7.92 4.29
C SER A 100 -11.42 -8.88 4.64
N PHE A 101 -11.55 -9.96 3.88
CA PHE A 101 -12.22 -11.15 4.40
C PHE A 101 -11.25 -11.83 5.36
N HIS A 102 -11.50 -11.67 6.66
CA HIS A 102 -10.85 -12.50 7.69
C HIS A 102 -11.35 -13.94 7.56
N VAL A 103 -10.87 -14.67 6.56
CA VAL A 103 -10.84 -16.12 6.61
C VAL A 103 -9.48 -16.48 7.19
N SER A 104 -9.37 -16.40 8.51
CA SER A 104 -8.24 -16.96 9.23
C SER A 104 -8.25 -18.48 9.03
N LEU A 105 -7.57 -18.97 7.99
CA LEU A 105 -7.12 -20.36 7.94
C LEU A 105 -5.63 -20.36 8.29
N ARG A 106 -5.29 -20.93 9.45
CA ARG A 106 -3.93 -21.36 9.84
C ARG A 106 -3.36 -22.48 8.93
N GLY A 107 -3.92 -22.70 7.74
CA GLY A 107 -3.49 -23.69 6.77
C GLY A 107 -3.33 -23.01 5.44
N GLY A 108 -2.08 -22.89 4.98
CA GLY A 108 -1.73 -22.17 3.76
C GLY A 108 -2.56 -22.58 2.55
N THR A 109 -2.67 -21.63 1.61
CA THR A 109 -3.30 -21.83 0.31
C THR A 109 -2.67 -23.02 -0.41
N LYS A 110 -3.48 -24.02 -0.77
CA LYS A 110 -3.02 -25.15 -1.59
C LYS A 110 -3.15 -24.81 -3.08
N TYR A 111 -2.13 -25.17 -3.83
CA TYR A 111 -2.08 -25.04 -5.27
C TYR A 111 -1.98 -26.43 -5.90
N ASP A 112 -2.75 -26.65 -6.96
CA ASP A 112 -2.53 -27.76 -7.88
C ASP A 112 -1.37 -27.39 -8.81
N MET A 113 -0.32 -28.20 -8.74
CA MET A 113 0.93 -28.04 -9.48
C MET A 113 0.99 -28.92 -10.73
N SER A 114 -0.05 -29.71 -11.01
CA SER A 114 -0.03 -30.73 -12.09
C SER A 114 0.23 -30.15 -13.48
N ALA A 115 -0.19 -28.90 -13.73
CA ALA A 115 0.05 -28.16 -14.97
C ALA A 115 1.12 -27.06 -14.83
N ALA A 116 1.77 -26.94 -13.67
CA ALA A 116 2.74 -25.90 -13.40
C ALA A 116 4.11 -26.22 -14.03
N CYS A 117 4.85 -25.19 -14.44
CA CYS A 117 6.23 -25.33 -14.89
C CYS A 117 7.08 -25.94 -13.77
N ALA A 118 7.76 -27.06 -14.03
CA ALA A 118 8.56 -27.76 -13.03
C ALA A 118 9.75 -26.94 -12.49
N ASN A 119 10.20 -25.92 -13.23
CA ASN A 119 11.37 -25.12 -12.85
C ASN A 119 11.02 -23.85 -12.05
N CYS A 120 9.91 -23.19 -12.36
CA CYS A 120 9.53 -21.91 -11.72
C CYS A 120 8.13 -21.90 -11.10
N GLY A 121 7.35 -22.98 -11.22
CA GLY A 121 6.01 -23.10 -10.64
C GLY A 121 4.92 -22.30 -11.35
N ALA A 122 5.23 -21.62 -12.46
CA ALA A 122 4.25 -20.84 -13.23
C ALA A 122 3.16 -21.74 -13.83
N GLY A 123 1.88 -21.34 -13.69
CA GLY A 123 0.73 -22.13 -14.16
C GLY A 123 0.05 -22.98 -13.07
N ALA A 124 0.50 -22.88 -11.82
CA ALA A 124 -0.19 -23.49 -10.69
C ALA A 124 -1.58 -22.90 -10.47
N VAL A 125 -2.59 -23.75 -10.26
CA VAL A 125 -3.99 -23.35 -10.08
C VAL A 125 -4.38 -23.53 -8.62
N GLN A 126 -4.86 -22.46 -7.98
CA GLN A 126 -5.37 -22.56 -6.61
C GLN A 126 -6.64 -23.41 -6.57
N THR A 127 -6.64 -24.50 -5.79
CA THR A 127 -7.75 -25.49 -5.75
C THR A 127 -8.75 -25.29 -4.62
N ILE A 128 -8.65 -24.18 -3.87
CA ILE A 128 -9.48 -23.79 -2.71
C ILE A 128 -9.13 -24.54 -1.41
N GLY A 129 -9.07 -23.77 -0.31
CA GLY A 129 -9.00 -24.26 1.06
C GLY A 129 -10.33 -24.86 1.50
N THR A 130 -10.28 -26.02 2.13
CA THR A 130 -11.44 -26.81 2.56
C THR A 130 -12.47 -25.96 3.32
N VAL A 131 -13.61 -25.65 2.71
CA VAL A 131 -14.80 -25.19 3.44
C VAL A 131 -15.37 -26.41 4.15
N ARG A 132 -14.94 -26.66 5.40
CA ARG A 132 -15.76 -27.47 6.31
C ARG A 132 -16.97 -26.62 6.69
N ARG A 133 -18.10 -26.94 6.08
CA ARG A 133 -19.44 -26.52 6.47
C ARG A 133 -19.67 -26.91 7.94
N TRP A 134 -19.43 -26.01 8.88
CA TRP A 134 -19.91 -26.19 10.24
C TRP A 134 -21.39 -25.83 10.25
N ARG A 135 -22.23 -26.83 10.57
CA ARG A 135 -23.64 -26.62 10.87
C ARG A 135 -23.72 -25.70 12.08
N LEU A 136 -24.58 -24.69 11.98
CA LEU A 136 -25.22 -24.07 13.13
C LEU A 136 -25.81 -25.16 14.02
N PHE A 137 -25.40 -25.20 15.28
CA PHE A 137 -26.22 -25.68 16.38
C PHE A 137 -25.96 -24.74 17.56
N GLU A 138 -27.04 -24.00 17.87
CA GLU A 138 -27.49 -23.42 19.14
C GLU A 138 -26.47 -22.88 20.15
#